data_AF-A0A963LG91-F1
#
_entry.id   AF-A0A963LG91-F1
#
_cell.length_a   1.000
_cell.length_b   1.000
_cell.length_c   1.000
_cell.angle_alpha   90.00
_cell.angle_beta   90.00
_cell.angle_gamma   90.00
#
_symmetry.space_group_name_H-M   'P 1'
#
loop_
_entity.id
_entity.type
_entity.pdbx_description
1 polymer ?
#
loop_
_entity_poly.entity_id
_entity_poly.type
_entity_poly.pdbx_seq_one_letter_code
_entity_poly.pdbx_strand_id
1 'polypeptide(L)'
;MQSIIDRRLAGKNKSIGNRERFLRRYKDQVKEAVKRAIDGRGIRDIERGEEIRIPKRDLSEPVFGHGQGGIREVVHPGNQDFIKGDRIKRPEGGGGGGSGKGQASDSGEGEDDFAFALSKDEFMQVFFEDLALPHLVRTQLAEVPEWKHQRAGFSSDGTPNNLHVVRSLRGAIGRRIAIGAGSRREVREMEERLEALGPDHPEAPALRAEIAALKRRLERIPYLDPIDLRFRNRVRVPVPTSKAVMFCLMDVSGSMDEQRKELSKRFFILLYLFLTRHYEKIELVFIRHHTQAQEVDEENFFHARET
;
A
#
# COMPACT_ATOMS: atom_id res chain seq x y z
N MET A 1 40.55 27.47 -4.06
CA MET A 1 39.95 26.15 -3.76
C MET A 1 39.08 25.77 -4.95
N GLN A 2 39.50 24.80 -5.77
CA GLN A 2 38.66 24.28 -6.85
C GLN A 2 37.65 23.31 -6.24
N SER A 3 36.37 23.70 -6.19
CA SER A 3 35.28 22.79 -5.86
C SER A 3 34.98 21.93 -7.09
N ILE A 4 35.28 20.64 -6.98
CA ILE A 4 34.88 19.65 -7.98
C ILE A 4 33.39 19.39 -7.76
N ILE A 5 32.54 19.98 -8.60
CA ILE A 5 31.11 19.68 -8.63
C ILE A 5 30.91 18.55 -9.65
N ASP A 6 30.70 17.33 -9.17
CA ASP A 6 30.36 16.18 -10.02
C ASP A 6 28.93 16.34 -10.56
N ARG A 7 28.79 16.41 -11.88
CA ARG A 7 27.53 16.65 -12.60
C ARG A 7 26.91 15.39 -13.21
N ARG A 8 27.44 14.21 -12.89
CA ARG A 8 26.86 12.96 -13.41
C ARG A 8 25.47 12.77 -12.78
N LEU A 9 24.44 12.60 -13.62
CA LEU A 9 23.16 12.04 -13.19
C LEU A 9 23.43 10.66 -12.60
N ALA A 10 23.62 10.61 -11.28
CA ALA A 10 23.68 9.36 -10.54
C ALA A 10 22.33 8.67 -10.75
N GLY A 11 22.31 7.61 -11.57
CA GLY A 11 21.12 6.79 -11.76
C GLY A 11 20.60 6.37 -10.39
N LYS A 12 19.30 6.60 -10.14
CA LYS A 12 18.55 6.36 -8.90
C LYS A 12 18.80 4.99 -8.22
N ASN A 13 19.46 4.05 -8.88
CA ASN A 13 19.62 2.65 -8.44
C ASN A 13 21.06 2.23 -8.14
N LYS A 14 22.08 3.13 -8.26
CA LYS A 14 23.48 2.75 -8.01
C LYS A 14 23.79 2.46 -6.53
N SER A 15 22.99 2.95 -5.59
CA SER A 15 23.17 2.78 -4.15
C SER A 15 22.45 1.56 -3.57
N ILE A 16 21.56 0.89 -4.31
CA ILE A 16 20.72 -0.19 -3.78
C ILE A 16 21.57 -1.38 -3.33
N GLY A 17 22.51 -1.84 -4.18
CA GLY A 17 23.38 -2.97 -3.83
C GLY A 17 24.35 -2.68 -2.68
N ASN A 18 24.82 -1.43 -2.55
CA ASN A 18 25.65 -1.01 -1.41
C ASN A 18 24.83 -0.93 -0.13
N ARG A 19 23.61 -0.40 -0.21
CA ARG A 19 22.64 -0.34 0.89
C ARG A 19 22.30 -1.74 1.41
N GLU A 20 21.99 -2.68 0.53
CA GLU A 20 21.68 -4.06 0.93
C GLU A 20 22.88 -4.74 1.60
N ARG A 21 24.09 -4.59 1.05
CA ARG A 21 25.32 -5.10 1.66
C ARG A 21 25.59 -4.48 3.03
N PHE A 22 25.33 -3.18 3.17
CA PHE A 22 25.46 -2.46 4.42
C PHE A 22 24.47 -2.97 5.47
N LEU A 23 23.17 -3.06 5.13
CA LEU A 23 22.13 -3.60 6.02
C LEU A 23 22.45 -5.02 6.46
N ARG A 24 22.97 -5.85 5.54
CA ARG A 24 23.40 -7.22 5.86
C ARG A 24 24.64 -7.25 6.78
N ARG A 25 25.60 -6.35 6.58
CA ARG A 25 26.84 -6.28 7.37
C ARG A 25 26.57 -5.76 8.78
N TYR A 26 25.77 -4.69 8.90
CA TYR A 26 25.48 -4.01 10.17
C TYR A 26 24.12 -4.39 10.73
N LYS A 27 23.68 -5.62 10.45
CA LYS A 27 22.34 -6.10 10.79
C LYS A 27 22.08 -6.04 12.29
N ASP A 28 23.07 -6.39 13.10
CA ASP A 28 22.91 -6.44 14.56
C ASP A 28 22.80 -5.02 15.14
N GLN A 29 23.58 -4.07 14.63
CA GLN A 29 23.49 -2.65 14.99
C GLN A 29 22.15 -2.06 14.57
N VAL A 30 21.67 -2.39 13.36
CA VAL A 30 20.35 -1.96 12.87
C VAL A 30 19.25 -2.55 13.76
N LYS A 31 19.34 -3.82 14.16
CA LYS A 31 18.39 -4.45 15.10
C LYS A 31 18.37 -3.75 16.46
N GLU A 32 19.54 -3.45 17.01
CA GLU A 32 19.64 -2.75 18.30
C GLU A 32 19.08 -1.32 18.21
N ALA A 33 19.33 -0.63 17.11
CA ALA A 33 18.79 0.71 16.87
C ALA A 33 17.25 0.68 16.70
N VAL A 34 16.71 -0.31 15.98
CA VAL A 34 15.26 -0.56 15.87
C VAL A 34 14.66 -0.88 17.25
N LYS A 35 15.34 -1.68 18.07
CA LYS A 35 14.90 -1.99 19.44
C LYS A 35 14.75 -0.71 20.28
N ARG A 36 15.78 0.13 20.30
CA ARG A 36 15.76 1.41 21.02
C ARG A 36 14.67 2.36 20.50
N ALA A 37 14.45 2.36 19.19
CA ALA A 37 13.38 3.16 18.58
C ALA A 37 11.98 2.72 19.03
N ILE A 38 11.75 1.42 19.15
CA ILE A 38 10.47 0.85 19.62
C ILE A 38 10.23 1.20 21.09
N ASP A 39 11.26 1.15 21.92
CA ASP A 39 11.14 1.47 23.34
C ASP A 39 10.69 2.93 23.56
N GLY A 40 11.13 3.85 22.69
CA GLY A 40 10.76 5.27 22.76
C GLY A 40 9.45 5.69 22.09
N ARG A 41 8.79 4.82 21.29
CA ARG A 41 7.55 5.16 20.56
C ARG A 41 6.29 4.49 21.10
N GLY A 42 5.14 5.10 20.79
CA GLY A 42 3.84 4.45 20.89
C GLY A 42 3.55 3.52 19.71
N ILE A 43 2.74 2.50 19.94
CA ILE A 43 2.19 1.51 19.01
C ILE A 43 1.57 2.18 17.78
N ARG A 44 0.91 3.33 17.97
CA ARG A 44 0.22 4.08 16.91
C ARG A 44 1.17 4.71 15.88
N ASP A 45 2.41 5.03 16.28
CA ASP A 45 3.34 5.82 15.46
C ASP A 45 4.29 4.97 14.59
N ILE A 46 4.11 3.65 14.58
CA ILE A 46 4.96 2.70 13.84
C ILE A 46 4.67 2.72 12.34
N GLU A 47 3.54 3.30 11.91
CA GLU A 47 3.22 3.40 10.49
C GLU A 47 4.10 4.39 9.72
N ARG A 48 4.73 5.34 10.41
CA ARG A 48 5.59 6.36 9.80
C ARG A 48 7.01 5.80 9.68
N GLY A 49 7.54 5.76 8.45
CA GLY A 49 8.92 5.34 8.17
C GLY A 49 9.92 6.07 9.07
N GLU A 50 11.01 5.39 9.42
CA GLU A 50 11.94 5.86 10.44
C GLU A 50 13.31 6.22 9.88
N GLU A 51 13.83 7.36 10.33
CA GLU A 51 15.24 7.71 10.18
C GLU A 51 16.02 7.21 11.39
N ILE A 52 16.66 6.04 11.23
CA ILE A 52 17.52 5.45 12.24
C ILE A 52 18.92 6.04 12.09
N ARG A 53 19.44 6.61 13.18
CA ARG A 53 20.81 7.10 13.24
C ARG A 53 21.71 6.03 13.83
N ILE A 54 22.72 5.62 13.08
CA ILE A 54 23.72 4.65 13.54
C ILE A 54 25.01 5.42 13.85
N PRO A 55 25.53 5.37 15.09
CA PRO A 55 26.79 6.02 15.44
C PRO A 55 27.94 5.52 14.57
N LYS A 56 28.79 6.43 14.09
CA LYS A 56 29.94 6.10 13.22
C LYS A 56 30.97 5.17 13.90
N ARG A 57 31.02 5.15 15.24
CA ARG A 57 31.91 4.27 16.01
C ARG A 57 31.63 2.79 15.74
N ASP A 58 30.38 2.45 15.46
CA ASP A 58 29.95 1.07 15.21
C ASP A 58 30.13 0.65 13.73
N LEU A 59 30.58 1.57 12.87
CA LEU A 59 30.76 1.41 11.43
C LEU A 59 32.24 1.25 11.02
N SER A 60 33.08 0.68 11.89
CA SER A 60 34.51 0.55 11.64
C SER A 60 34.78 -0.37 10.43
N GLU A 61 35.35 0.19 9.36
CA GLU A 61 35.80 -0.59 8.21
C GLU A 61 37.28 -0.97 8.36
N PRO A 62 37.65 -2.24 8.10
CA PRO A 62 39.06 -2.62 8.07
C PRO A 62 39.73 -1.94 6.88
N VAL A 63 40.72 -1.09 7.15
CA VAL A 63 41.52 -0.44 6.11
C VAL A 63 42.73 -1.32 5.80
N PHE A 64 42.82 -1.78 4.55
CA PHE A 64 44.01 -2.49 4.08
C PHE A 64 45.11 -1.48 3.76
N GLY A 65 46.14 -1.45 4.60
CA GLY A 65 47.37 -0.71 4.37
C GLY A 65 48.52 -1.63 3.94
N HIS A 66 49.50 -1.09 3.23
CA HIS A 66 50.74 -1.82 2.97
C HIS A 66 51.59 -1.83 4.26
N GLY A 67 51.66 -2.95 4.97
CA GLY A 67 52.44 -3.10 6.21
C GLY A 67 53.96 -3.14 5.98
N GLN A 68 54.77 -2.56 6.86
CA GLN A 68 56.21 -2.25 6.67
C GLN A 68 57.17 -3.43 6.35
N GLY A 69 56.67 -4.67 6.21
CA GLY A 69 57.47 -5.84 5.85
C GLY A 69 57.57 -6.08 4.33
N GLY A 70 58.50 -6.97 3.97
CA GLY A 70 58.71 -7.45 2.60
C GLY A 70 59.74 -6.65 1.80
N ILE A 71 60.16 -7.22 0.66
CA ILE A 71 60.97 -6.51 -0.35
C ILE A 71 60.00 -5.64 -1.15
N ARG A 72 60.18 -4.33 -1.11
CA ARG A 72 59.36 -3.37 -1.86
C ARG A 72 60.21 -2.69 -2.91
N GLU A 73 59.72 -2.64 -4.13
CA GLU A 73 60.26 -1.82 -5.20
C GLU A 73 59.34 -0.60 -5.34
N VAL A 74 59.86 0.59 -5.08
CA VAL A 74 59.12 1.85 -5.19
C VAL A 74 59.86 2.72 -6.19
N VAL A 75 59.15 3.22 -7.19
CA VAL A 75 59.70 4.15 -8.17
C VAL A 75 59.52 5.56 -7.64
N HIS A 76 60.62 6.24 -7.30
CA HIS A 76 60.60 7.66 -6.94
C HIS A 76 60.84 8.52 -8.19
N PRO A 77 59.81 9.20 -8.73
CA PRO A 77 60.02 10.13 -9.83
C PRO A 77 60.89 11.30 -9.36
N GLY A 78 61.88 11.72 -10.17
CA GLY A 78 62.79 12.82 -9.84
C GLY A 78 64.16 12.42 -9.29
N ASN A 79 64.57 11.15 -9.41
CA ASN A 79 65.91 10.71 -9.02
C ASN A 79 67.00 11.33 -9.94
N GLN A 80 67.78 12.28 -9.40
CA GLN A 80 68.91 12.90 -10.11
C GLN A 80 70.28 12.42 -9.58
N ASP A 81 70.31 11.83 -8.38
CA ASP A 81 71.57 11.63 -7.62
C ASP A 81 71.90 10.17 -7.29
N PHE A 82 70.96 9.22 -7.40
CA PHE A 82 71.20 7.83 -6.94
C PHE A 82 71.27 6.82 -8.10
N ILE A 83 72.22 5.89 -8.03
CA ILE A 83 72.44 4.82 -9.01
C ILE A 83 72.00 3.47 -8.43
N LYS A 84 71.66 2.50 -9.29
CA LYS A 84 71.27 1.14 -8.90
C LYS A 84 72.37 0.47 -8.06
N GLY A 85 72.13 0.33 -6.76
CA GLY A 85 73.06 -0.28 -5.79
C GLY A 85 73.31 0.56 -4.54
N ASP A 86 72.94 1.84 -4.55
CA ASP A 86 73.14 2.75 -3.43
C ASP A 86 72.25 2.39 -2.22
N ARG A 87 72.84 2.44 -1.02
CA ARG A 87 72.13 2.23 0.25
C ARG A 87 71.64 3.57 0.79
N ILE A 88 70.38 3.89 0.54
CA ILE A 88 69.72 5.05 1.14
C ILE A 88 69.45 4.73 2.62
N LYS A 89 69.82 5.64 3.54
CA LYS A 89 69.49 5.47 4.95
C LYS A 89 67.97 5.36 5.09
N ARG A 90 67.51 4.30 5.76
CA ARG A 90 66.09 4.16 6.11
C ARG A 90 65.68 5.44 6.85
N PRO A 91 64.64 6.17 6.39
CA PRO A 91 64.18 7.32 7.14
C PRO A 91 63.88 6.83 8.56
N GLU A 92 64.54 7.45 9.54
CA GLU A 92 64.18 7.24 10.94
C GLU A 92 62.69 7.54 11.04
N GLY A 93 61.92 6.62 11.61
CA GLY A 93 60.47 6.67 11.59
C GLY A 93 60.01 8.04 12.07
N GLY A 94 59.68 8.92 11.12
CA GLY A 94 59.06 10.18 11.40
C GLY A 94 57.70 9.85 11.99
N GLY A 95 57.57 10.00 13.30
CA GLY A 95 56.26 10.24 13.90
C GLY A 95 55.63 11.33 13.06
N GLY A 96 54.53 10.99 12.38
CA GLY A 96 53.84 11.88 11.47
C GLY A 96 53.43 13.14 12.20
N GLY A 97 54.28 14.16 12.12
CA GLY A 97 53.97 15.54 12.47
C GLY A 97 53.01 16.08 11.42
N GLY A 98 51.76 15.64 11.49
CA GLY A 98 50.64 16.34 10.90
C GLY A 98 50.50 17.66 11.64
N SER A 99 51.14 18.71 11.13
CA SER A 99 50.92 20.08 11.55
C SER A 99 49.53 20.54 11.10
N GLY A 100 48.51 20.07 11.81
CA GLY A 100 47.19 20.68 11.87
C GLY A 100 47.04 21.30 13.26
N LYS A 101 47.25 22.61 13.37
CA LYS A 101 46.78 23.38 14.52
C LYS A 101 45.25 23.35 14.50
N GLY A 102 44.68 22.36 15.16
CA GLY A 102 43.29 22.34 15.58
C GLY A 102 43.31 21.89 17.02
N GLN A 103 42.97 22.80 17.94
CA GLN A 103 42.58 22.39 19.28
C GLN A 103 41.47 21.34 19.12
N ALA A 104 41.72 20.12 19.57
CA ALA A 104 40.64 19.18 19.80
C ALA A 104 39.81 19.75 20.96
N SER A 105 38.85 20.58 20.63
CA SER A 105 37.74 20.89 21.52
C SER A 105 36.98 19.59 21.78
N ASP A 106 36.66 19.31 23.04
CA ASP A 106 35.75 18.23 23.47
C ASP A 106 34.32 18.39 22.87
N SER A 107 34.07 19.51 22.21
CA SER A 107 32.89 19.81 21.39
C SER A 107 33.14 19.61 19.89
N GLY A 108 33.99 18.65 19.51
CA GLY A 108 34.20 18.32 18.10
C GLY A 108 32.87 17.91 17.46
N GLU A 109 32.37 18.75 16.56
CA GLU A 109 31.41 18.39 15.54
C GLU A 109 32.01 17.23 14.73
N GLY A 110 31.83 16.02 15.24
CA GLY A 110 32.18 14.80 14.54
C GLY A 110 31.33 14.76 13.29
N GLU A 111 32.00 14.69 12.14
CA GLU A 111 31.37 14.48 10.84
C GLU A 111 30.17 13.52 10.97
N ASP A 112 29.02 14.06 10.59
CA ASP A 112 27.66 13.59 10.82
C ASP A 112 27.50 12.09 11.06
N ASP A 113 26.77 11.75 12.14
CA ASP A 113 26.21 10.42 12.32
C ASP A 113 25.53 9.96 11.02
N PHE A 114 25.77 8.71 10.62
CA PHE A 114 25.11 8.16 9.46
C PHE A 114 23.63 7.96 9.79
N ALA A 115 22.81 8.94 9.43
CA ALA A 115 21.37 8.88 9.47
C ALA A 115 20.87 8.10 8.25
N PHE A 116 20.12 7.03 8.49
CA PHE A 116 19.53 6.21 7.45
C PHE A 116 18.01 6.15 7.60
N ALA A 117 17.28 6.52 6.56
CA ALA A 117 15.83 6.35 6.49
C ALA A 117 15.47 4.92 6.05
N LEU A 118 15.03 4.08 6.99
CA LEU A 118 14.38 2.81 6.69
C LEU A 118 12.95 3.06 6.20
N SER A 119 12.56 2.35 5.13
CA SER A 119 11.14 2.32 4.76
C SER A 119 10.33 1.58 5.83
N LYS A 120 9.01 1.84 5.87
CA LYS A 120 8.07 1.09 6.72
C LYS A 120 8.28 -0.42 6.58
N ASP A 121 8.32 -0.91 5.34
CA ASP A 121 8.46 -2.35 5.07
C ASP A 121 9.80 -2.93 5.55
N GLU A 122 10.90 -2.17 5.43
CA GLU A 122 12.22 -2.62 5.88
C GLU A 122 12.32 -2.64 7.40
N PHE A 123 11.83 -1.60 8.07
CA PHE A 123 11.73 -1.55 9.53
C PHE A 123 10.95 -2.75 10.06
N MET A 124 9.80 -3.02 9.45
CA MET A 124 8.94 -4.16 9.78
C MET A 124 9.66 -5.49 9.57
N GLN A 125 10.39 -5.64 8.47
CA GLN A 125 11.13 -6.87 8.19
C GLN A 125 12.23 -7.14 9.23
N VAL A 126 13.01 -6.11 9.60
CA VAL A 126 14.03 -6.23 10.65
C VAL A 126 13.38 -6.57 12.00
N PHE A 127 12.25 -5.94 12.31
CA PHE A 127 11.48 -6.23 13.52
C PHE A 127 10.95 -7.68 13.56
N PHE A 128 10.34 -8.16 12.48
CA PHE A 128 9.84 -9.54 12.40
C PHE A 128 10.95 -10.58 12.45
N GLU A 129 12.11 -10.25 11.90
CA GLU A 129 13.28 -11.12 11.96
C GLU A 129 13.84 -11.23 13.38
N ASP A 130 13.79 -10.16 14.17
CA ASP A 130 14.13 -10.21 15.60
C ASP A 130 13.16 -11.08 16.40
N LEU A 131 11.87 -11.06 16.02
CA LEU A 131 10.84 -11.90 16.64
C LEU A 131 10.87 -13.37 16.17
N ALA A 132 11.68 -13.70 15.16
CA ALA A 132 11.80 -15.05 14.60
C ALA A 132 10.43 -15.71 14.27
N LEU A 133 9.55 -15.01 13.55
CA LEU A 133 8.18 -15.47 13.23
C LEU A 133 8.02 -16.00 11.78
N PRO A 134 8.48 -17.23 11.45
CA PRO A 134 8.49 -17.74 10.07
C PRO A 134 7.09 -18.04 9.50
N HIS A 135 6.11 -18.34 10.37
CA HIS A 135 4.77 -18.73 9.93
C HIS A 135 3.88 -17.52 9.56
N LEU A 136 4.16 -16.34 10.11
CA LEU A 136 3.36 -15.12 9.88
C LEU A 136 3.53 -14.57 8.46
N VAL A 137 4.68 -14.80 7.83
CA VAL A 137 4.97 -14.37 6.43
C VAL A 137 4.09 -15.13 5.43
N ARG A 138 3.74 -16.38 5.72
CA ARG A 138 2.98 -17.25 4.80
C ARG A 138 1.49 -16.95 4.79
N THR A 139 0.92 -16.45 5.89
CA THR A 139 -0.52 -16.16 6.02
C THR A 139 -0.93 -14.86 5.32
N GLN A 140 0.02 -13.99 4.97
CA GLN A 140 -0.22 -12.73 4.25
C GLN A 140 -0.76 -12.91 2.81
N LEU A 141 -0.75 -14.12 2.25
CA LEU A 141 -1.08 -14.38 0.84
C LEU A 141 -2.54 -14.76 0.59
N ALA A 142 -3.36 -14.93 1.63
CA ALA A 142 -4.73 -15.44 1.51
C ALA A 142 -5.76 -14.48 2.12
N GLU A 143 -5.91 -13.29 1.53
CA GLU A 143 -7.01 -12.38 1.87
C GLU A 143 -8.12 -12.51 0.84
N VAL A 144 -9.18 -13.24 1.20
CA VAL A 144 -10.41 -13.30 0.41
C VAL A 144 -11.40 -12.32 1.04
N PRO A 145 -11.73 -11.18 0.39
CA PRO A 145 -12.71 -10.25 0.94
C PRO A 145 -14.09 -10.91 1.08
N GLU A 146 -14.84 -10.56 2.13
CA GLU A 146 -16.23 -10.96 2.24
C GLU A 146 -17.10 -10.21 1.21
N TRP A 147 -17.82 -10.97 0.39
CA TRP A 147 -18.67 -10.42 -0.67
C TRP A 147 -20.13 -10.44 -0.24
N LYS A 148 -20.82 -9.29 -0.38
CA LYS A 148 -22.27 -9.22 -0.25
C LYS A 148 -22.92 -8.90 -1.59
N HIS A 149 -24.04 -9.55 -1.86
CA HIS A 149 -24.85 -9.28 -3.04
C HIS A 149 -25.77 -8.07 -2.78
N GLN A 150 -25.58 -6.99 -3.54
CA GLN A 150 -26.46 -5.82 -3.53
C GLN A 150 -27.32 -5.76 -4.79
N ARG A 151 -28.55 -5.27 -4.68
CA ARG A 151 -29.44 -5.06 -5.84
C ARG A 151 -28.93 -3.87 -6.66
N ALA A 152 -28.48 -4.15 -7.89
CA ALA A 152 -27.89 -3.16 -8.81
C ALA A 152 -28.88 -2.71 -9.91
N GLY A 153 -30.18 -2.88 -9.70
CA GLY A 153 -31.21 -2.48 -10.65
C GLY A 153 -31.57 -3.56 -11.68
N PHE A 154 -31.58 -3.21 -12.96
CA PHE A 154 -32.01 -4.06 -14.06
C PHE A 154 -31.00 -4.07 -15.20
N SER A 155 -30.77 -5.25 -15.77
CA SER A 155 -29.94 -5.48 -16.96
C SER A 155 -30.83 -5.87 -18.14
N SER A 156 -30.37 -5.63 -19.37
CA SER A 156 -31.01 -6.14 -20.60
C SER A 156 -30.78 -7.63 -20.82
N ASP A 157 -29.77 -8.20 -20.17
CA ASP A 157 -29.39 -9.61 -20.29
C ASP A 157 -29.29 -10.27 -18.90
N GLY A 158 -29.60 -11.56 -18.85
CA GLY A 158 -29.58 -12.35 -17.62
C GLY A 158 -30.28 -13.70 -17.76
N THR A 159 -30.21 -14.48 -16.68
CA THR A 159 -30.87 -15.78 -16.62
C THR A 159 -32.40 -15.63 -16.50
N PRO A 160 -33.20 -16.56 -17.04
CA PRO A 160 -34.66 -16.52 -16.96
C PRO A 160 -35.20 -16.37 -15.53
N ASN A 161 -34.52 -16.95 -14.53
CA ASN A 161 -34.89 -16.83 -13.11
C ASN A 161 -34.86 -15.38 -12.60
N ASN A 162 -34.03 -14.52 -13.20
CA ASN A 162 -33.93 -13.12 -12.85
C ASN A 162 -34.87 -12.22 -13.67
N LEU A 163 -35.66 -12.78 -14.60
CA LEU A 163 -36.51 -11.99 -15.48
C LEU A 163 -37.56 -11.20 -14.69
N HIS A 164 -37.61 -9.89 -14.93
CA HIS A 164 -38.63 -9.02 -14.35
C HIS A 164 -39.78 -8.81 -15.33
N VAL A 165 -40.78 -9.71 -15.27
CA VAL A 165 -41.92 -9.77 -16.20
C VAL A 165 -42.62 -8.41 -16.36
N VAL A 166 -43.05 -7.79 -15.27
CA VAL A 166 -43.81 -6.53 -15.32
C VAL A 166 -43.05 -5.39 -16.00
N ARG A 167 -41.72 -5.33 -15.82
CA ARG A 167 -40.88 -4.26 -16.37
C ARG A 167 -40.58 -4.52 -17.84
N SER A 168 -40.39 -5.79 -18.19
CA SER A 168 -40.20 -6.22 -19.59
C SER A 168 -41.47 -5.97 -20.41
N LEU A 169 -42.64 -6.35 -19.88
CA LEU A 169 -43.93 -6.09 -20.52
C LEU A 169 -44.22 -4.59 -20.65
N ARG A 170 -43.90 -3.78 -19.63
CA ARG A 170 -44.06 -2.32 -19.72
C ARG A 170 -43.20 -1.73 -20.84
N GLY A 171 -41.96 -2.21 -21.00
CA GLY A 171 -41.09 -1.84 -22.12
C GLY A 171 -41.69 -2.24 -23.47
N ALA A 172 -42.14 -3.48 -23.58
CA ALA A 172 -42.70 -4.04 -24.81
C ALA A 172 -43.98 -3.32 -25.27
N ILE A 173 -44.90 -3.04 -24.35
CA ILE A 173 -46.11 -2.26 -24.63
C ILE A 173 -45.74 -0.84 -25.07
N GLY A 174 -44.80 -0.18 -24.38
CA GLY A 174 -44.31 1.14 -24.75
C GLY A 174 -43.71 1.18 -26.16
N ARG A 175 -42.85 0.21 -26.48
CA ARG A 175 -42.26 0.05 -27.83
C ARG A 175 -43.33 -0.17 -28.89
N ARG A 176 -44.30 -1.06 -28.63
CA ARG A 176 -45.40 -1.35 -29.57
C ARG A 176 -46.27 -0.11 -29.83
N ILE A 177 -46.54 0.68 -28.80
CA ILE A 177 -47.25 1.96 -28.95
C ILE A 177 -46.43 2.92 -29.80
N ALA A 178 -45.13 3.08 -29.53
CA ALA A 178 -44.26 4.00 -30.26
C ALA A 178 -44.12 3.61 -31.75
N ILE A 179 -43.81 2.34 -32.05
CA ILE A 179 -43.68 1.84 -33.42
C ILE A 179 -45.02 1.93 -34.16
N GLY A 180 -46.12 1.62 -33.47
CA GLY A 180 -47.46 1.64 -34.06
C GLY A 180 -48.12 3.02 -34.12
N ALA A 181 -47.55 4.07 -33.52
CA ALA A 181 -48.22 5.37 -33.38
C ALA A 181 -48.54 6.02 -34.73
N GLY A 182 -47.58 6.04 -35.65
CA GLY A 182 -47.76 6.62 -37.00
C GLY A 182 -48.82 5.88 -37.80
N SER A 183 -48.67 4.55 -37.95
CA SER A 183 -49.64 3.74 -38.71
C SER A 183 -51.03 3.70 -38.06
N ARG A 184 -51.16 3.80 -36.73
CA ARG A 184 -52.47 3.93 -36.07
C ARG A 184 -53.14 5.27 -36.37
N ARG A 185 -52.35 6.34 -36.45
CA ARG A 185 -52.84 7.66 -36.85
C ARG A 185 -53.28 7.67 -38.31
N GLU A 186 -52.48 7.11 -39.21
CA GLU A 186 -52.83 6.97 -40.62
C GLU A 186 -54.10 6.14 -40.82
N VAL A 187 -54.24 5.02 -40.10
CA VAL A 187 -55.48 4.21 -40.13
C VAL A 187 -56.68 5.04 -39.70
N ARG A 188 -56.55 5.81 -38.62
CA ARG A 188 -57.63 6.67 -38.13
C ARG A 188 -58.02 7.75 -39.15
N GLU A 189 -57.04 8.44 -39.72
CA GLU A 189 -57.29 9.48 -40.74
C GLU A 189 -57.93 8.89 -42.01
N MET A 190 -57.51 7.69 -42.43
CA MET A 190 -58.12 6.97 -43.56
C MET A 190 -59.53 6.45 -43.25
N GLU A 191 -59.79 5.99 -42.03
CA GLU A 191 -61.13 5.58 -41.59
C GLU A 191 -62.09 6.78 -41.57
N GLU A 192 -61.65 7.93 -41.03
CA GLU A 192 -62.41 9.18 -41.05
C GLU A 192 -62.69 9.65 -42.50
N ARG A 193 -61.70 9.53 -43.40
CA ARG A 193 -61.88 9.84 -44.84
C ARG A 193 -62.85 8.89 -45.55
N LEU A 194 -62.79 7.60 -45.24
CA LEU A 194 -63.72 6.60 -45.79
C LEU A 194 -65.15 6.83 -45.32
N GLU A 195 -65.33 7.23 -44.05
CA GLU A 195 -66.62 7.60 -43.48
C GLU A 195 -67.20 8.87 -44.15
N ALA A 196 -66.36 9.88 -44.40
CA ALA A 196 -66.78 11.12 -45.06
C ALA A 196 -67.16 10.95 -46.54
N LEU A 197 -66.49 10.06 -47.28
CA LEU A 197 -66.76 9.80 -48.70
C LEU A 197 -68.01 8.93 -48.93
N GLY A 198 -68.39 8.12 -47.94
CA GLY A 198 -69.51 7.18 -48.04
C GLY A 198 -69.14 5.85 -48.73
N PRO A 199 -69.97 4.80 -48.55
CA PRO A 199 -69.66 3.43 -48.96
C PRO A 199 -69.64 3.20 -50.48
N ASP A 200 -70.32 4.05 -51.25
CA ASP A 200 -70.52 3.91 -52.70
C ASP A 200 -69.54 4.76 -53.53
N HIS A 201 -68.60 5.47 -52.87
CA HIS A 201 -67.60 6.27 -53.56
C HIS A 201 -66.60 5.39 -54.32
N PRO A 202 -66.19 5.73 -55.56
CA PRO A 202 -65.26 4.91 -56.36
C PRO A 202 -63.90 4.67 -55.68
N GLU A 203 -63.46 5.58 -54.79
CA GLU A 203 -62.22 5.43 -53.99
C GLU A 203 -62.39 4.56 -52.73
N ALA A 204 -63.62 4.28 -52.29
CA ALA A 204 -63.90 3.50 -51.08
C ALA A 204 -63.28 2.09 -51.07
N PRO A 205 -63.31 1.28 -52.15
CA PRO A 205 -62.65 -0.03 -52.15
C PRO A 205 -61.12 0.07 -52.02
N ALA A 206 -60.50 1.08 -52.61
CA ALA A 206 -59.05 1.30 -52.51
C ALA A 206 -58.64 1.67 -51.08
N LEU A 207 -59.34 2.63 -50.46
CA LEU A 207 -59.12 3.02 -49.06
C LEU A 207 -59.32 1.84 -48.08
N ARG A 208 -60.34 1.00 -48.30
CA ARG A 208 -60.54 -0.22 -47.49
C ARG A 208 -59.37 -1.19 -47.59
N ALA A 209 -58.81 -1.36 -48.79
CA ALA A 209 -57.64 -2.22 -49.01
C ALA A 209 -56.39 -1.66 -48.31
N GLU A 210 -56.17 -0.34 -48.35
CA GLU A 210 -55.07 0.33 -47.66
C GLU A 210 -55.18 0.25 -46.13
N ILE A 211 -56.37 0.51 -45.57
CA ILE A 211 -56.65 0.34 -44.15
C ILE A 211 -56.39 -1.10 -43.71
N ALA A 212 -56.85 -2.08 -44.49
CA ALA A 212 -56.60 -3.50 -44.20
C ALA A 212 -55.11 -3.85 -44.24
N ALA A 213 -54.35 -3.29 -45.19
CA ALA A 213 -52.91 -3.48 -45.26
C ALA A 213 -52.17 -2.87 -44.06
N LEU A 214 -52.54 -1.66 -43.64
CA LEU A 214 -51.98 -0.99 -42.47
C LEU A 214 -52.32 -1.72 -41.15
N LYS A 215 -53.57 -2.21 -41.01
CA LYS A 215 -53.97 -3.04 -39.86
C LYS A 215 -53.16 -4.34 -39.78
N ARG A 216 -52.98 -5.05 -40.91
CA ARG A 216 -52.10 -6.24 -40.96
C ARG A 216 -50.66 -5.91 -40.58
N ARG A 217 -50.14 -4.74 -40.97
CA ARG A 217 -48.80 -4.29 -40.58
C ARG A 217 -48.69 -4.05 -39.07
N LEU A 218 -49.71 -3.46 -38.46
CA LEU A 218 -49.79 -3.23 -37.00
C LEU A 218 -49.87 -4.56 -36.21
N GLU A 219 -50.57 -5.56 -36.73
CA GLU A 219 -50.67 -6.88 -36.12
C GLU A 219 -49.34 -7.65 -36.14
N ARG A 220 -48.50 -7.43 -37.16
CA ARG A 220 -47.17 -8.04 -37.26
C ARG A 220 -46.17 -7.55 -36.22
N ILE A 221 -46.45 -6.45 -35.51
CA ILE A 221 -45.54 -5.93 -34.48
C ILE A 221 -45.48 -6.93 -33.31
N PRO A 222 -44.31 -7.53 -33.02
CA PRO A 222 -44.20 -8.54 -31.97
C PRO A 222 -44.58 -7.99 -30.60
N TYR A 223 -45.31 -8.80 -29.83
CA TYR A 223 -45.72 -8.44 -28.48
C TYR A 223 -44.56 -8.40 -27.49
N LEU A 224 -43.56 -9.26 -27.68
CA LEU A 224 -42.34 -9.32 -26.87
C LEU A 224 -41.15 -9.47 -27.81
N ASP A 225 -40.10 -8.70 -27.53
CA ASP A 225 -38.84 -8.70 -28.28
C ASP A 225 -37.68 -8.84 -27.27
N PRO A 226 -36.59 -9.56 -27.59
CA PRO A 226 -35.42 -9.66 -26.71
C PRO A 226 -34.92 -8.32 -26.14
N ILE A 227 -35.05 -7.23 -26.90
CA ILE A 227 -34.63 -5.88 -26.46
C ILE A 227 -35.48 -5.36 -25.29
N ASP A 228 -36.73 -5.83 -25.18
CA ASP A 228 -37.66 -5.45 -24.12
C ASP A 228 -37.39 -6.21 -22.81
N LEU A 229 -36.64 -7.31 -22.85
CA LEU A 229 -36.37 -8.13 -21.67
C LEU A 229 -35.53 -7.36 -20.66
N ARG A 230 -35.95 -7.42 -19.40
CA ARG A 230 -35.25 -6.78 -18.27
C ARG A 230 -35.09 -7.77 -17.14
N PHE A 231 -33.86 -8.01 -16.73
CA PHE A 231 -33.48 -8.95 -15.69
C PHE A 231 -33.05 -8.21 -14.43
N ARG A 232 -33.40 -8.72 -13.25
CA ARG A 232 -32.96 -8.17 -11.95
C ARG A 232 -31.45 -8.39 -11.84
N ASN A 233 -30.70 -7.30 -11.74
CA ASN A 233 -29.25 -7.36 -11.59
C ASN A 233 -28.87 -7.32 -10.11
N ARG A 234 -27.96 -8.20 -9.70
CA ARG A 234 -27.32 -8.21 -8.39
C ARG A 234 -25.82 -8.24 -8.57
N VAL A 235 -25.14 -7.21 -8.08
CA VAL A 235 -23.68 -7.11 -8.15
C VAL A 235 -23.09 -7.46 -6.79
N ARG A 236 -21.94 -8.14 -6.81
CA ARG A 236 -21.16 -8.40 -5.60
C ARG A 236 -20.35 -7.16 -5.27
N VAL A 237 -20.54 -6.64 -4.08
CA VAL A 237 -19.80 -5.49 -3.55
C VAL A 237 -19.03 -6.00 -2.32
N PRO A 238 -17.73 -5.68 -2.19
CA PRO A 238 -16.98 -6.04 -0.98
C PRO A 238 -17.59 -5.30 0.21
N VAL A 239 -17.79 -6.00 1.32
CA VAL A 239 -18.23 -5.36 2.57
C VAL A 239 -16.98 -4.97 3.35
N PRO A 240 -16.68 -3.68 3.52
CA PRO A 240 -15.58 -3.28 4.39
C PRO A 240 -15.97 -3.55 5.84
N THR A 241 -15.20 -4.39 6.54
CA THR A 241 -15.21 -4.47 8.00
C THR A 241 -14.55 -3.21 8.55
N SER A 242 -15.37 -2.18 8.75
CA SER A 242 -14.88 -0.79 8.85
C SER A 242 -14.32 -0.38 10.21
N LYS A 243 -14.47 -1.19 11.27
CA LYS A 243 -14.04 -0.84 12.63
C LYS A 243 -13.66 -2.06 13.48
N ALA A 244 -12.54 -1.98 14.17
CA ALA A 244 -12.12 -2.93 15.22
C ALA A 244 -11.67 -2.17 16.48
N VAL A 245 -11.76 -2.83 17.63
CA VAL A 245 -11.24 -2.32 18.91
C VAL A 245 -10.25 -3.34 19.46
N MET A 246 -9.06 -2.89 19.85
CA MET A 246 -8.00 -3.70 20.43
C MET A 246 -7.82 -3.32 21.91
N PHE A 247 -8.18 -4.26 22.79
CA PHE A 247 -7.96 -4.13 24.22
C PHE A 247 -6.58 -4.69 24.59
N CYS A 248 -5.67 -3.84 25.03
CA CYS A 248 -4.36 -4.22 25.54
C CYS A 248 -4.45 -4.34 27.06
N LEU A 249 -4.45 -5.57 27.58
CA LEU A 249 -4.45 -5.81 29.03
C LEU A 249 -3.07 -6.28 29.48
N MET A 250 -2.49 -5.62 30.48
CA MET A 250 -1.19 -6.00 31.07
C MET A 250 -1.25 -5.95 32.60
N ASP A 251 -0.59 -6.91 33.25
CA ASP A 251 -0.32 -6.87 34.69
C ASP A 251 0.83 -5.89 34.97
N VAL A 252 0.75 -5.13 36.06
CA VAL A 252 1.81 -4.20 36.50
C VAL A 252 2.39 -4.60 37.85
N SER A 253 2.00 -5.77 38.38
CA SER A 253 2.56 -6.32 39.60
C SER A 253 4.08 -6.47 39.54
N GLY A 254 4.74 -6.54 40.69
CA GLY A 254 6.20 -6.70 40.79
C GLY A 254 6.80 -7.93 40.09
N SER A 255 5.98 -8.85 39.56
CA SER A 255 6.44 -9.98 38.72
C SER A 255 6.71 -9.60 37.25
N MET A 256 6.29 -8.40 36.83
CA MET A 256 6.46 -7.89 35.47
C MET A 256 7.76 -7.12 35.32
N ASP A 257 8.84 -7.89 35.13
CA ASP A 257 10.18 -7.38 34.83
C ASP A 257 10.21 -6.54 33.55
N GLU A 258 11.24 -5.69 33.40
CA GLU A 258 11.42 -4.82 32.23
C GLU A 258 11.47 -5.60 30.92
N GLN A 259 12.09 -6.79 30.92
CA GLN A 259 12.10 -7.70 29.76
C GLN A 259 10.70 -8.21 29.38
N ARG A 260 9.84 -8.46 30.36
CA ARG A 260 8.46 -8.91 30.11
C ARG A 260 7.60 -7.78 29.57
N LYS A 261 7.77 -6.56 30.10
CA LYS A 261 7.13 -5.35 29.57
C LYS A 261 7.54 -5.10 28.12
N GLU A 262 8.84 -5.24 27.81
CA GLU A 262 9.37 -5.10 26.45
C GLU A 262 8.76 -6.13 25.49
N LEU A 263 8.73 -7.41 25.89
CA LEU A 263 8.12 -8.49 25.09
C LEU A 263 6.63 -8.24 24.86
N SER A 264 5.92 -7.76 25.88
CA SER A 264 4.50 -7.43 25.80
C SER A 264 4.24 -6.26 24.86
N LYS A 265 5.09 -5.21 24.91
CA LYS A 265 5.05 -4.08 23.97
C LYS A 265 5.20 -4.55 22.54
N ARG A 266 6.21 -5.38 22.26
CA ARG A 266 6.43 -5.99 20.93
C ARG A 266 5.23 -6.82 20.46
N PHE A 267 4.61 -7.59 21.35
CA PHE A 267 3.42 -8.38 21.04
C PHE A 267 2.21 -7.51 20.69
N PHE A 268 1.94 -6.43 21.43
CA PHE A 268 0.84 -5.51 21.12
C PHE A 268 1.08 -4.77 19.80
N ILE A 269 2.32 -4.36 19.53
CA ILE A 269 2.73 -3.79 18.23
C ILE A 269 2.41 -4.77 17.10
N LEU A 270 2.83 -6.02 17.24
CA LEU A 270 2.59 -7.07 16.25
C LEU A 270 1.11 -7.24 15.95
N LEU A 271 0.29 -7.28 17.00
CA LEU A 271 -1.15 -7.47 16.88
C LEU A 271 -1.83 -6.24 16.27
N TYR A 272 -1.41 -5.03 16.63
CA TYR A 272 -1.87 -3.80 15.99
C TYR A 272 -1.58 -3.78 14.49
N LEU A 273 -0.35 -4.13 14.08
CA LEU A 273 0.05 -4.20 12.68
C LEU A 273 -0.70 -5.29 11.90
N PHE A 274 -1.05 -6.39 12.56
CA PHE A 274 -1.90 -7.40 11.96
C PHE A 274 -3.33 -6.87 11.76
N LEU A 275 -3.88 -6.18 12.75
CA LEU A 275 -5.22 -5.61 12.66
C LEU A 275 -5.29 -4.49 11.61
N THR A 276 -4.27 -3.63 11.46
CA THR A 276 -4.28 -2.52 10.47
C THR A 276 -4.36 -3.02 9.04
N ARG A 277 -3.92 -4.26 8.81
CA ARG A 277 -4.08 -4.93 7.52
C ARG A 277 -5.52 -5.36 7.24
N HIS A 278 -6.25 -5.80 8.27
CA HIS A 278 -7.61 -6.35 8.15
C HIS A 278 -8.73 -5.33 8.36
N TYR A 279 -8.43 -4.21 9.04
CA TYR A 279 -9.42 -3.21 9.43
C TYR A 279 -8.95 -1.81 9.10
N GLU A 280 -9.83 -1.01 8.48
CA GLU A 280 -9.54 0.38 8.11
C GLU A 280 -9.41 1.31 9.33
N LYS A 281 -10.12 1.01 10.42
CA LYS A 281 -10.11 1.82 11.65
C LYS A 281 -9.96 0.92 12.86
N ILE A 282 -8.99 1.24 13.70
CA ILE A 282 -8.70 0.52 14.94
C ILE A 282 -8.65 1.51 16.09
N GLU A 283 -9.39 1.21 17.15
CA GLU A 283 -9.32 1.91 18.42
C GLU A 283 -8.51 1.08 19.42
N LEU A 284 -7.53 1.70 20.08
CA LEU A 284 -6.66 1.06 21.07
C LEU A 284 -7.08 1.51 22.46
N VAL A 285 -7.39 0.54 23.34
CA VAL A 285 -7.74 0.76 24.75
C VAL A 285 -6.73 0.02 25.61
N PHE A 286 -6.07 0.72 26.53
CA PHE A 286 -5.06 0.13 27.41
C PHE A 286 -5.61 -0.02 28.82
N ILE A 287 -5.56 -1.25 29.35
CA ILE A 287 -6.06 -1.58 30.68
C ILE A 287 -4.91 -2.19 31.47
N ARG A 288 -4.47 -1.47 32.50
CA ARG A 288 -3.54 -2.02 33.48
C ARG A 288 -4.32 -2.68 34.60
N HIS A 289 -3.86 -3.81 35.11
CA HIS A 289 -4.43 -4.45 36.29
C HIS A 289 -3.35 -4.82 37.29
N HIS A 290 -3.72 -4.71 38.56
CA HIS A 290 -3.02 -5.24 39.74
C HIS A 290 -4.15 -5.65 40.69
N THR A 291 -4.27 -5.03 41.87
CA THR A 291 -5.44 -5.10 42.75
C THR A 291 -6.70 -4.47 42.15
N GLN A 292 -6.56 -3.39 41.36
CA GLN A 292 -7.66 -2.75 40.63
C GLN A 292 -7.29 -2.54 39.16
N ALA A 293 -8.28 -2.71 38.28
CA ALA A 293 -8.12 -2.44 36.85
C ALA A 293 -8.46 -0.98 36.54
N GLN A 294 -7.62 -0.32 35.76
CA GLN A 294 -7.81 1.06 35.33
C GLN A 294 -7.48 1.19 33.85
N GLU A 295 -8.32 1.93 33.12
CA GLU A 295 -8.00 2.41 31.79
C GLU A 295 -6.93 3.50 31.90
N VAL A 296 -5.89 3.39 31.08
CA VAL A 296 -4.75 4.29 31.09
C VAL A 296 -4.35 4.68 29.69
N ASP A 297 -3.62 5.77 29.57
CA ASP A 297 -2.95 6.13 28.33
C ASP A 297 -1.74 5.22 28.06
N GLU A 298 -1.29 5.22 26.81
CA GLU A 298 -0.21 4.37 26.33
C GLU A 298 1.11 4.55 27.12
N GLU A 299 1.51 5.80 27.40
CA GLU A 299 2.74 6.07 28.15
C GLU A 299 2.68 5.47 29.56
N ASN A 300 1.54 5.63 30.24
CA ASN A 300 1.29 5.10 31.57
C ASN A 300 1.17 3.56 31.55
N PHE A 301 0.79 2.97 30.43
CA PHE A 301 0.70 1.52 30.30
C PHE A 301 2.08 0.83 30.25
N PHE A 302 3.06 1.43 29.57
CA PHE A 302 4.40 0.84 29.40
C PHE A 302 5.45 1.35 30.39
N HIS A 303 5.41 2.63 30.76
CA HIS A 303 6.49 3.27 31.53
C HIS A 303 6.17 3.47 33.01
N ALA A 304 4.92 3.31 33.42
CA ALA A 304 4.59 3.42 34.84
C ALA A 304 5.30 2.32 35.64
N ARG A 305 6.01 2.75 36.67
CA ARG A 305 6.48 1.92 37.79
C ARG A 305 5.48 2.13 38.94
N GLU A 306 5.21 1.08 39.72
CA GLU A 306 4.38 1.22 40.92
C GLU A 306 4.94 2.34 41.82
N THR A 307 4.02 3.17 42.31
CA THR A 307 4.16 3.88 43.60
C THR A 307 3.33 3.15 44.62
#